data_AF-A0A6B3IAR4-F1
#
_entry.id   AF-A0A6B3IAR4-F1
#
_cell.length_a   1.000
_cell.length_b   1.000
_cell.length_c   1.000
_cell.angle_alpha   90.00
_cell.angle_beta   90.00
_cell.angle_gamma   90.00
#
_symmetry.space_group_name_H-M   'P 1'
#
loop_
_entity.id
_entity.type
_entity.pdbx_description
1 polymer ?
#
loop_
_entity_poly.entity_id
_entity_poly.type
_entity_poly.pdbx_seq_one_letter_code
_entity_poly.pdbx_strand_id
1 'polypeptide(L)'
;EGCYLMRDRLSGVEVLENFGIGKQEAKELSEHSEFLQLFRKLLFSRIVPCVKDIGLWGPRLQKAYVDMGVLELGDSNLDLLMSQDEEIAEELDRERFAAEEEARVAEVAEAIGEGREAA
;
A
#
# COMPACT_ATOMS: atom_id res chain seq x y z
N GLU A 1 14.13 11.81 -11.04
CA GLU A 1 14.34 10.52 -11.73
C GLU A 1 13.63 9.37 -11.03
N GLY A 2 13.67 9.24 -9.70
CA GLY A 2 13.01 8.14 -8.96
C GLY A 2 11.51 7.94 -9.27
N CYS A 3 10.71 9.01 -9.35
CA CYS A 3 9.27 8.89 -9.66
C CYS A 3 9.00 8.28 -11.04
N TYR A 4 9.82 8.62 -12.04
CA TYR A 4 9.72 8.05 -13.38
C TYR A 4 10.10 6.58 -13.40
N LEU A 5 11.16 6.20 -12.68
CA LEU A 5 11.57 4.79 -12.55
C LEU A 5 10.50 3.94 -11.85
N MET A 6 9.87 4.48 -10.82
CA MET A 6 8.80 3.78 -10.09
C MET A 6 7.57 3.57 -10.98
N ARG A 7 7.18 4.59 -11.75
CA ARG A 7 6.11 4.49 -12.76
C ARG A 7 6.42 3.40 -13.80
N ASP A 8 7.63 3.41 -14.35
CA ASP A 8 8.00 2.53 -15.45
C ASP A 8 8.04 1.06 -15.02
N ARG A 9 8.46 0.79 -13.77
CA ARG A 9 8.40 -0.56 -13.16
C ARG A 9 6.98 -1.09 -12.97
N LEU A 10 6.00 -0.20 -12.83
CA LEU A 10 4.60 -0.57 -12.58
C LEU A 10 3.76 -0.63 -13.88
N SER A 11 4.41 -0.64 -15.04
CA SER A 11 3.74 -0.70 -16.34
C SER A 11 3.23 -2.11 -16.71
N GLY A 12 3.73 -3.17 -16.06
CA GLY A 12 3.27 -4.55 -16.29
C GLY A 12 3.56 -5.10 -17.70
N VAL A 13 4.42 -4.41 -18.47
CA VAL A 13 4.76 -4.78 -19.86
C VAL A 13 5.32 -6.20 -19.93
N GLU A 14 6.14 -6.60 -18.95
CA GLU A 14 6.71 -7.94 -18.83
C GLU A 14 5.64 -9.05 -18.77
N VAL A 15 4.47 -8.77 -18.18
CA VAL A 15 3.37 -9.73 -18.11
C VAL A 15 2.82 -9.98 -19.51
N LEU A 16 2.56 -8.90 -20.27
CA LEU A 16 2.05 -8.99 -21.64
C LEU A 16 3.07 -9.62 -22.60
N GLU A 17 4.36 -9.33 -22.42
CA GLU A 17 5.45 -9.98 -23.16
C GLU A 17 5.46 -11.50 -22.93
N ASN A 18 5.22 -11.97 -21.70
CA ASN A 18 5.12 -13.40 -21.40
C ASN A 18 3.90 -14.10 -22.04
N PHE A 19 2.87 -13.34 -22.42
CA PHE A 19 1.73 -13.84 -23.19
C PHE A 19 1.95 -13.76 -24.72
N GLY A 20 3.13 -13.35 -25.17
CA GLY A 20 3.52 -13.32 -26.58
C GLY A 20 3.19 -12.02 -27.31
N ILE A 21 2.80 -10.96 -26.58
CA ILE A 21 2.57 -9.64 -27.15
C ILE A 21 3.92 -8.95 -27.38
N GLY A 22 4.10 -8.33 -28.54
CA GLY A 22 5.35 -7.61 -28.83
C GLY A 22 5.57 -6.45 -27.87
N LYS A 23 6.81 -6.22 -27.42
CA LYS A 23 7.15 -5.20 -26.41
C LYS A 23 6.54 -3.82 -26.64
N GLN A 24 6.56 -3.34 -27.88
CA GLN A 24 6.03 -2.01 -28.22
C GLN A 24 4.50 -1.97 -28.07
N GLU A 25 3.82 -3.01 -28.55
CA GLU A 25 2.38 -3.19 -28.44
C GLU A 25 1.95 -3.36 -26.98
N ALA A 26 2.69 -4.17 -26.19
CA ALA A 26 2.48 -4.35 -24.77
C ALA A 26 2.59 -3.01 -24.00
N LYS A 27 3.56 -2.17 -24.36
CA LYS A 27 3.72 -0.85 -23.75
C LYS A 27 2.54 0.07 -24.04
N GLU A 28 2.09 0.11 -25.29
CA GLU A 28 0.95 0.92 -25.70
C GLU A 28 -0.35 0.45 -25.01
N LEU A 29 -0.59 -0.86 -24.98
CA LEU A 29 -1.74 -1.45 -24.28
C LEU A 29 -1.72 -1.12 -22.78
N SER A 30 -0.56 -1.21 -22.13
CA SER A 30 -0.39 -0.83 -20.73
C SER A 30 -0.57 0.67 -20.48
N GLU A 31 -0.10 1.54 -21.36
CA GLU A 31 -0.25 3.00 -21.22
C GLU A 31 -1.70 3.45 -21.38
N HIS A 32 -2.46 2.81 -22.27
CA HIS A 32 -3.87 3.11 -22.52
C HIS A 32 -4.85 2.36 -21.60
N SER A 33 -4.37 1.45 -20.75
CA SER A 33 -5.21 0.72 -19.81
C SER A 33 -5.81 1.63 -18.74
N GLU A 34 -7.13 1.75 -18.72
CA GLU A 34 -7.87 2.50 -17.70
C GLU A 34 -7.61 1.96 -16.29
N PHE A 35 -7.42 0.64 -16.16
CA PHE A 35 -7.06 0.01 -14.89
C PHE A 35 -5.70 0.52 -14.38
N LEU A 36 -4.68 0.56 -15.24
CA LEU A 36 -3.36 1.07 -14.85
C LEU A 36 -3.40 2.56 -14.53
N GLN A 37 -4.24 3.33 -15.20
CA GLN A 37 -4.45 4.73 -14.86
C GLN A 37 -5.08 4.88 -13.46
N LEU A 38 -6.13 4.11 -13.14
CA LEU A 38 -6.75 4.12 -11.82
C LEU A 38 -5.78 3.66 -10.73
N PHE A 39 -5.04 2.57 -10.98
CA PHE A 39 -4.02 2.06 -10.06
C PHE A 39 -2.95 3.12 -9.75
N ARG A 40 -2.43 3.81 -10.77
CA ARG A 40 -1.48 4.92 -10.57
C ARG A 40 -2.09 6.03 -9.73
N LYS A 41 -3.36 6.40 -9.96
CA LYS A 41 -4.03 7.43 -9.15
C LYS A 41 -4.08 7.03 -7.67
N LEU A 42 -4.49 5.79 -7.37
CA LEU A 42 -4.56 5.27 -5.99
C LEU A 42 -3.18 5.17 -5.32
N LEU A 43 -2.15 4.82 -6.09
CA LEU A 43 -0.79 4.72 -5.58
C LEU A 43 -0.22 6.11 -5.27
N PHE A 44 -0.37 7.07 -6.18
CA PHE A 44 0.15 8.42 -6.02
C PHE A 44 -0.64 9.26 -5.02
N SER A 45 -1.91 8.95 -4.75
CA SER A 45 -2.67 9.63 -3.67
C SER A 45 -2.04 9.43 -2.28
N ARG A 46 -1.26 8.36 -2.09
CA ARG A 46 -0.52 8.08 -0.85
C ARG A 46 0.93 8.58 -0.89
N ILE A 47 1.59 8.41 -2.03
CA ILE A 47 3.01 8.78 -2.16
C ILE A 47 3.20 10.29 -2.17
N VAL A 48 2.34 11.03 -2.89
CA VAL A 48 2.47 12.48 -3.05
C VAL A 48 2.47 13.20 -1.70
N PRO A 49 1.51 12.92 -0.79
CA PRO A 49 1.48 13.65 0.46
C PRO A 49 2.60 13.22 1.43
N CYS A 50 3.00 11.94 1.49
CA CYS A 50 4.18 11.52 2.25
C CYS A 50 5.45 12.25 1.81
N VAL A 51 5.65 12.43 0.50
CA VAL A 51 6.83 13.13 -0.04
C VAL A 51 6.78 14.63 0.27
N LYS A 52 5.57 15.22 0.35
CA LYS A 52 5.37 16.60 0.79
C LYS A 52 5.71 16.78 2.27
N ASP A 53 5.29 15.83 3.10
CA ASP A 53 5.50 15.85 4.55
C ASP A 53 6.99 15.77 4.95
N ILE A 54 7.75 14.87 4.33
CA ILE A 54 9.22 14.77 4.54
C ILE A 54 10.02 15.94 3.92
N GLY A 55 9.35 16.97 3.39
CA GLY A 55 9.96 18.19 2.88
C GLY A 55 10.58 18.09 1.48
N LEU A 56 10.35 16.99 0.75
CA LEU A 56 10.90 16.78 -0.60
C LEU A 56 10.03 17.38 -1.71
N TRP A 57 9.32 18.49 -1.44
CA TRP A 57 8.34 19.11 -2.35
C TRP A 57 8.91 20.19 -3.29
N GLY A 58 10.02 19.90 -3.98
CA GLY A 58 10.67 20.86 -4.87
C GLY A 58 9.99 21.05 -6.24
N PRO A 59 10.32 22.12 -7.01
CA PRO A 59 9.75 22.39 -8.34
C PRO A 59 9.94 21.25 -9.35
N ARG A 60 11.07 20.53 -9.26
CA ARG A 60 11.36 19.37 -10.12
C ARG A 60 10.41 18.21 -9.85
N LEU A 61 9.99 18.03 -8.60
CA LEU A 61 9.10 16.94 -8.22
C LEU A 61 7.64 17.27 -8.57
N GLN A 62 7.22 18.51 -8.31
CA GLN A 62 5.92 19.02 -8.75
C GLN A 62 5.73 18.86 -10.25
N LYS A 63 6.75 19.24 -11.05
CA LYS A 63 6.74 19.04 -12.50
C LYS A 63 6.56 17.57 -12.89
N ALA A 64 7.27 16.65 -12.22
CA ALA A 64 7.12 15.22 -12.50
C ALA A 64 5.69 14.72 -12.22
N TYR A 65 5.03 15.21 -11.17
CA TYR A 65 3.64 14.85 -10.88
C TYR A 65 2.63 15.45 -11.87
N VAL A 66 2.90 16.67 -12.39
CA VAL A 66 2.13 17.25 -13.50
C VAL A 66 2.27 16.42 -14.78
N ASP A 67 3.51 16.11 -15.15
CA ASP A 67 3.82 15.31 -16.35
C ASP A 67 3.20 13.90 -16.28
N MET A 68 2.97 13.39 -15.07
CA MET A 68 2.30 12.11 -14.83
C MET A 68 0.77 12.21 -14.69
N GLY A 69 0.18 13.41 -14.74
CA GLY A 69 -1.27 13.62 -14.61
C GLY A 69 -1.85 13.31 -13.22
N VAL A 70 -1.00 13.31 -12.19
CA VAL A 70 -1.35 12.94 -10.81
C VAL A 70 -1.27 14.11 -9.83
N LEU A 71 -0.99 15.33 -10.31
CA LEU A 71 -0.82 16.49 -9.44
C LEU A 71 -2.07 16.79 -8.60
N GLU A 72 -3.26 16.67 -9.19
CA GLU A 72 -4.53 16.94 -8.47
C GLU A 72 -4.81 15.96 -7.33
N LEU A 73 -4.11 14.81 -7.27
CA LEU A 73 -4.23 13.87 -6.16
C LEU A 73 -3.49 14.33 -4.90
N GLY A 74 -2.60 15.33 -5.03
CA GLY A 74 -1.87 15.92 -3.91
C GLY A 74 -2.73 16.74 -2.93
N ASP A 75 -4.00 17.00 -3.26
CA ASP A 75 -4.99 17.61 -2.36
C ASP A 75 -5.71 16.57 -1.48
N SER A 76 -5.40 15.28 -1.63
CA SER A 76 -5.88 14.26 -0.69
C SER A 76 -5.31 14.53 0.70
N ASN A 77 -6.17 14.66 1.71
CA ASN A 77 -5.77 14.96 3.09
C ASN A 77 -4.98 13.78 3.67
N LEU A 78 -3.64 13.90 3.67
CA LEU A 78 -2.72 12.89 4.20
C LEU A 78 -3.05 12.53 5.64
N ASP A 79 -3.31 13.53 6.46
CA ASP A 79 -3.54 13.35 7.89
C ASP A 79 -4.75 12.46 8.13
N LEU A 80 -5.82 12.66 7.33
CA LEU A 80 -7.00 11.81 7.38
C LEU A 80 -6.71 10.37 6.93
N LEU A 81 -5.87 10.21 5.91
CA LEU A 81 -5.53 8.89 5.39
C LEU A 81 -4.63 8.11 6.38
N MET A 82 -3.67 8.80 6.99
CA MET A 82 -2.79 8.23 8.00
C MET A 82 -3.55 7.89 9.28
N SER A 83 -4.46 8.76 9.75
CA SER A 83 -5.28 8.46 10.94
C SER A 83 -6.15 7.23 10.71
N GLN A 84 -6.65 7.05 9.49
CA GLN A 84 -7.49 5.91 9.13
C GLN A 84 -6.66 4.62 9.04
N ASP A 85 -5.44 4.69 8.51
CA ASP A 85 -4.50 3.57 8.50
C ASP A 85 -4.10 3.17 9.94
N GLU A 86 -3.89 4.13 10.83
CA GLU A 86 -3.55 3.89 12.25
C GLU A 86 -4.74 3.28 13.02
N GLU A 87 -5.95 3.78 12.81
CA GLU A 87 -7.17 3.23 13.41
C GLU A 87 -7.39 1.76 13.00
N ILE A 88 -7.20 1.43 11.72
CA ILE A 88 -7.29 0.05 11.22
C ILE A 88 -6.21 -0.84 11.85
N ALA A 89 -4.99 -0.34 11.98
CA ALA A 89 -3.90 -1.08 12.61
C ALA A 89 -4.20 -1.38 14.09
N GLU A 90 -4.71 -0.39 14.83
CA GLU A 90 -5.12 -0.56 16.24
C GLU A 90 -6.28 -1.57 16.41
N GLU A 91 -7.24 -1.57 15.48
CA GLU A 91 -8.34 -2.54 15.48
C GLU A 91 -7.83 -3.97 15.27
N LEU A 92 -6.96 -4.17 14.27
CA LEU A 92 -6.34 -5.47 13.99
C LEU A 92 -5.49 -5.97 15.16
N ASP A 93 -4.69 -5.09 15.77
CA ASP A 93 -3.89 -5.46 16.94
C ASP A 93 -4.78 -5.85 18.12
N ARG A 94 -5.90 -5.14 18.34
CA ARG A 94 -6.86 -5.47 19.40
C ARG A 94 -7.49 -6.84 19.23
N GLU A 95 -7.92 -7.17 18.01
CA GLU A 95 -8.47 -8.49 17.69
C GLU A 95 -7.43 -9.58 17.93
N ARG A 96 -6.20 -9.35 17.48
CA ARG A 96 -5.10 -10.29 17.66
C ARG A 96 -4.78 -10.52 19.13
N PHE A 97 -4.72 -9.46 19.94
CA PHE A 97 -4.46 -9.57 21.38
C PHE A 97 -5.58 -10.31 22.12
N ALA A 98 -6.84 -10.07 21.75
CA ALA A 98 -7.97 -10.79 22.36
C ALA A 98 -7.89 -12.30 22.09
N ALA A 99 -7.55 -12.70 20.86
CA ALA A 99 -7.37 -14.11 20.51
C ALA A 99 -6.14 -14.72 21.22
N GLU A 100 -5.03 -13.98 21.33
CA GLU A 100 -3.85 -14.42 22.08
C GLU A 100 -4.17 -14.62 23.57
N GLU A 101 -4.92 -13.69 24.19
CA GLU A 101 -5.33 -13.76 25.59
C GLU A 101 -6.24 -14.97 25.86
N GLU A 102 -7.24 -15.21 25.01
CA GLU A 102 -8.13 -16.37 25.14
C GLU A 102 -7.34 -17.69 25.08
N ALA A 103 -6.38 -17.79 24.14
CA ALA A 103 -5.51 -18.94 24.02
C ALA A 103 -4.61 -19.13 25.26
N ARG A 104 -4.06 -18.03 25.82
CA ARG A 104 -3.25 -18.09 27.06
C ARG A 104 -4.09 -18.51 28.26
N VAL A 105 -5.31 -18.01 28.38
CA VAL A 105 -6.23 -18.40 29.47
C VAL A 105 -6.56 -19.89 29.39
N ALA A 106 -6.82 -20.41 28.19
CA ALA A 106 -7.09 -21.83 27.99
C ALA A 106 -5.90 -22.72 28.39
N GLU A 107 -4.68 -22.35 27.97
CA GLU A 107 -3.44 -23.06 28.35
C GLU A 107 -3.23 -23.07 29.87
N VAL A 108 -3.42 -21.92 30.54
CA VAL A 108 -3.28 -21.83 32.00
C VAL A 108 -4.35 -22.68 32.70
N ALA A 109 -5.58 -22.69 32.19
CA ALA A 109 -6.66 -23.50 32.76
C ALA A 109 -6.37 -25.01 32.63
N GLU A 110 -5.82 -25.44 31.50
CA GLU A 110 -5.37 -26.82 31.27
C GLU A 110 -4.27 -27.21 32.26
N ALA A 111 -3.21 -26.40 32.38
CA ALA A 111 -2.11 -26.64 33.31
C ALA A 111 -2.56 -26.71 34.78
N ILE A 112 -3.53 -25.87 35.18
CA ILE A 112 -4.13 -25.94 36.53
C ILE A 112 -4.92 -27.25 36.73
N GLY A 113 -5.64 -27.71 35.69
CA GLY A 113 -6.36 -28.97 35.70
C GLY A 113 -5.43 -30.16 35.91
N GLU A 114 -4.38 -30.27 35.10
CA GLU A 114 -3.36 -31.32 35.21
C GLU A 114 -2.69 -31.33 36.59
N GLY A 115 -2.37 -30.15 37.13
CA GLY A 115 -1.78 -30.01 38.46
C GLY A 115 -2.70 -30.47 39.61
N ARG A 116 -4.03 -30.40 39.42
CA ARG A 116 -5.00 -30.92 40.41
C ARG A 116 -5.19 -32.43 40.34
N GLU A 117 -5.09 -33.03 39.17
CA GLU A 117 -5.20 -34.49 39.00
C GLU A 117 -3.94 -35.22 39.47
N ALA A 118 -2.78 -34.56 39.46
CA ALA A 118 -1.52 -35.10 39.91
C ALA A 118 -1.29 -35.06 41.44
N ALA A 119 -2.18 -34.44 42.22
CA ALA A 119 -2.09 -34.26 43.68
C ALA A 119 -3.04 -35.17 44.46
#